data_AF-A0A177F192-F1
#
_entry.id   AF-A0A177F192-F1
#
_cell.length_a   1.000
_cell.length_b   1.000
_cell.length_c   1.000
_cell.angle_alpha   90.00
_cell.angle_beta   90.00
_cell.angle_gamma   90.00
#
_symmetry.space_group_name_H-M   'P 1'
#
loop_
_entity.id
_entity.type
_entity.pdbx_description
1 polymer ?
#
loop_
_entity_poly.entity_id
_entity_poly.type
_entity_poly.pdbx_seq_one_letter_code
_entity_poly.pdbx_strand_id
1 'polypeptide(L)'
;MVDGMMPKFIAILRTALGRMGQKLRLGNVHLVSSKRGWWTKDIKESIWRRGGGNWLVGKFNVGKSNLFEVLFPKGSAGRAPVYAEIQRQQEVTAEHKSTDTTFFSEKNLLPPPQPEVPFPSMPLVSSLPGTTASPIRLPFGNHKGELIDMPGLERGGLDQYVKPEDRTDLVMVHRPTVVQHIIKPGQSLLLGGGLVRITPLLDEADPSTTMLAYPFVPLKTHVTSTEKACSTQMQERESGVESILAEGAGNCMASAGQFKLQTDVTKSRAGSMIRAGVNIEKLPFRVYATDILIEGVGWVELVCQVRKSRRLHQPGPLAEDSTGPDSTGSDVPSAEGLSIDTSTFTPFSSIQTGEDSGLSPRFPEVEVFTPNGKFVGQRTCLDVWQMWNMGKPQPKRAARPRKPMSGAKKREKLRRRAVLATNQSS
;
A
#
# COMPACT_ATOMS: atom_id res chain seq x y z
N MET A 1 -15.15 6.41 3.24
CA MET A 1 -14.08 5.68 3.97
C MET A 1 -12.71 5.94 3.35
N VAL A 2 -12.56 5.80 2.02
CA VAL A 2 -11.28 6.07 1.32
C VAL A 2 -10.94 7.57 1.28
N ASP A 3 -11.93 8.46 1.08
CA ASP A 3 -11.69 9.92 1.09
C ASP A 3 -11.09 10.42 2.42
N GLY A 4 -11.49 9.81 3.54
CA GLY A 4 -10.93 10.10 4.86
C GLY A 4 -9.47 9.68 5.02
N MET A 5 -8.94 8.84 4.13
CA MET A 5 -7.53 8.44 4.11
C MET A 5 -6.66 9.35 3.22
N MET A 6 -7.26 10.23 2.40
CA MET A 6 -6.51 11.13 1.51
C MET A 6 -5.42 11.94 2.23
N PRO A 7 -5.67 12.56 3.40
CA PRO A 7 -4.62 13.26 4.14
C PRO A 7 -3.43 12.34 4.49
N LYS A 8 -3.71 11.08 4.84
CA LYS A 8 -2.69 10.08 5.19
C LYS A 8 -1.87 9.66 3.98
N PHE A 9 -2.51 9.44 2.83
CA PHE A 9 -1.80 9.15 1.57
C PHE A 9 -0.91 10.31 1.15
N ILE A 10 -1.42 11.55 1.21
CA ILE A 10 -0.65 12.76 0.89
C ILE A 10 0.56 12.88 1.83
N ALA A 11 0.38 12.66 3.14
CA ALA A 11 1.47 12.70 4.10
C ALA A 11 2.56 11.66 3.77
N ILE A 12 2.17 10.41 3.47
CA ILE A 12 3.11 9.35 3.08
C ILE A 12 3.86 9.72 1.80
N LEU A 13 3.17 10.26 0.80
CA LEU A 13 3.80 10.71 -0.45
C LEU A 13 4.80 11.85 -0.18
N ARG A 14 4.47 12.81 0.68
CA ARG A 14 5.41 13.87 1.07
C ARG A 14 6.66 13.30 1.71
N THR A 15 6.51 12.36 2.64
CA THR A 15 7.65 11.69 3.29
C THR A 15 8.51 10.95 2.28
N ALA A 16 7.90 10.19 1.36
CA ALA A 16 8.62 9.44 0.33
C ALA A 16 9.37 10.34 -0.67
N LEU A 17 8.87 11.55 -0.93
CA LEU A 17 9.53 12.56 -1.77
C LEU A 17 10.61 13.35 -1.03
N GLY A 18 10.88 13.04 0.23
CA GLY A 18 11.94 13.65 1.04
C GLY A 18 11.84 15.19 1.12
N ARG A 19 12.99 15.87 1.02
CA ARG A 19 13.08 17.34 1.11
C ARG A 19 12.26 18.05 0.02
N MET A 20 12.17 17.48 -1.17
CA MET A 20 11.37 18.03 -2.28
C MET A 20 9.87 17.96 -1.96
N GLY A 21 9.41 16.90 -1.30
CA GLY A 21 8.02 16.69 -0.92
C GLY A 21 7.41 17.78 -0.03
N GLN A 22 8.24 18.47 0.76
CA GLN A 22 7.77 19.56 1.64
C GLN A 22 7.32 20.79 0.86
N LYS A 23 7.95 21.06 -0.29
CA LYS A 23 7.65 22.24 -1.13
C LYS A 23 6.59 21.98 -2.20
N LEU A 24 6.24 20.71 -2.44
CA LEU A 24 5.28 20.34 -3.48
C LEU A 24 3.83 20.58 -3.03
N ARG A 25 3.04 21.17 -3.93
CA ARG A 25 1.58 21.29 -3.80
C ARG A 25 0.94 19.99 -4.32
N LEU A 26 0.71 19.03 -3.43
CA LEU A 26 0.03 17.76 -3.73
C LEU A 26 -1.51 17.89 -3.80
N GLY A 27 -2.02 19.04 -4.25
CA GLY A 27 -3.47 19.31 -4.36
C GLY A 27 -4.16 18.61 -5.53
N ASN A 28 -3.36 18.05 -6.45
CA ASN A 28 -3.78 17.32 -7.64
C ASN A 28 -3.59 15.80 -7.50
N VAL A 29 -3.49 15.30 -6.26
CA VAL A 29 -3.43 13.86 -6.00
C VAL A 29 -4.85 13.30 -5.99
N HIS A 30 -5.09 12.29 -6.82
CA HIS A 30 -6.39 11.63 -6.93
C HIS A 30 -6.25 10.14 -6.60
N LEU A 31 -7.23 9.60 -5.89
CA LEU A 31 -7.43 8.15 -5.79
C LEU A 31 -8.53 7.75 -6.76
N VAL A 32 -8.24 6.76 -7.59
CA VAL A 32 -9.17 6.28 -8.62
C VAL A 32 -9.22 4.78 -8.64
N SER A 33 -10.35 4.24 -9.10
CA SER A 33 -10.44 2.84 -9.49
C SER A 33 -10.81 2.76 -10.96
N SER A 34 -9.86 2.36 -11.81
CA SER A 34 -10.14 2.14 -13.23
C SER A 34 -11.07 0.94 -13.44
N LYS A 35 -10.98 -0.10 -12.62
CA LYS A 35 -11.86 -1.29 -12.70
C LYS A 35 -13.30 -1.01 -12.25
N ARG A 36 -13.51 -0.15 -11.25
CA ARG A 36 -14.86 0.16 -10.71
C ARG A 36 -15.41 1.52 -11.16
N GLY A 37 -14.63 2.29 -11.91
CA GLY A 37 -15.01 3.62 -12.39
C GLY A 37 -15.19 4.67 -11.29
N TRP A 38 -14.64 4.46 -10.09
CA TRP A 38 -14.80 5.41 -8.98
C TRP A 38 -13.82 6.57 -9.12
N TRP A 39 -14.33 7.79 -8.87
CA TRP A 39 -13.57 9.06 -8.85
C TRP A 39 -12.81 9.42 -10.14
N THR A 40 -13.23 8.87 -11.28
CA THR A 40 -12.62 9.18 -12.59
C THR A 40 -13.30 10.31 -13.35
N LYS A 41 -14.55 10.65 -12.98
CA LYS A 41 -15.35 11.68 -13.66
C LYS A 41 -14.69 13.05 -13.65
N ASP A 42 -14.24 13.52 -12.48
CA ASP A 42 -13.64 14.85 -12.32
C ASP A 42 -12.32 14.96 -13.11
N ILE A 43 -11.53 13.88 -13.15
CA ILE A 43 -10.30 13.83 -13.94
C ILE A 43 -10.61 13.87 -15.44
N LYS A 44 -11.59 13.08 -15.90
CA LYS A 44 -12.05 13.07 -17.29
C LYS A 44 -12.58 14.44 -17.73
N GLU A 45 -13.32 15.13 -16.87
CA GLU A 45 -13.78 16.50 -17.13
C GLU A 45 -12.62 17.50 -17.16
N SER A 46 -11.66 17.37 -16.24
CA SER A 46 -10.45 18.20 -16.19
C SER A 46 -9.58 18.03 -17.44
N ILE A 47 -9.40 16.81 -17.94
CA ILE A 47 -8.71 16.53 -19.21
C ILE A 47 -9.44 17.23 -20.36
N TRP A 48 -10.77 17.06 -20.46
CA TRP A 48 -11.56 17.70 -21.51
C TRP A 48 -11.52 19.22 -21.46
N ARG A 49 -11.61 19.83 -20.27
CA ARG A 49 -11.62 21.30 -20.12
C ARG A 49 -10.26 21.91 -20.45
N ARG A 50 -9.17 21.28 -20.00
CA ARG A 50 -7.80 21.76 -20.26
C ARG A 50 -7.39 21.62 -21.73
N GLY A 51 -7.79 20.55 -22.40
CA GLY A 51 -7.32 20.26 -23.75
C GLY A 51 -5.80 19.96 -23.77
N GLY A 52 -5.17 20.15 -24.93
CA GLY A 52 -3.73 19.94 -25.13
C GLY A 52 -3.28 18.47 -25.01
N GLY A 53 -1.96 18.26 -24.93
CA GLY A 53 -1.36 16.93 -24.80
C GLY A 53 -1.39 16.41 -23.37
N ASN A 54 -2.07 15.29 -23.14
CA ASN A 54 -2.21 14.65 -21.84
C ASN A 54 -1.43 13.33 -21.82
N TRP A 55 -0.29 13.31 -21.15
CA TRP A 55 0.63 12.17 -21.14
C TRP A 55 0.37 11.26 -19.94
N LEU A 56 0.10 9.99 -20.21
CA LEU A 56 -0.09 8.99 -19.18
C LEU A 56 1.17 8.14 -19.03
N VAL A 57 1.87 8.32 -17.92
CA VAL A 57 3.15 7.66 -17.61
C VAL A 57 3.02 6.87 -16.31
N GLY A 58 3.64 5.69 -16.26
CA GLY A 58 3.68 4.88 -15.04
C GLY A 58 4.41 3.56 -15.26
N LYS A 59 4.78 2.88 -14.17
CA LYS A 59 5.38 1.54 -14.22
C LYS A 59 4.42 0.51 -14.81
N PHE A 60 4.93 -0.64 -15.28
CA PHE A 60 4.08 -1.77 -15.66
C PHE A 60 3.13 -2.19 -14.53
N ASN A 61 1.95 -2.72 -14.87
CA ASN A 61 0.98 -3.27 -13.91
C ASN A 61 0.42 -2.27 -12.88
N VAL A 62 0.52 -0.96 -13.10
CA VAL A 62 -0.17 0.06 -12.26
C VAL A 62 -1.62 0.32 -12.69
N GLY A 63 -2.10 -0.36 -13.75
CA GLY A 63 -3.44 -0.14 -14.29
C GLY A 63 -3.55 1.03 -15.26
N LYS A 64 -2.44 1.43 -15.90
CA LYS A 64 -2.34 2.53 -16.86
C LYS A 64 -3.35 2.41 -18.02
N SER A 65 -3.33 1.30 -18.76
CA SER A 65 -4.22 1.10 -19.92
C SER A 65 -5.70 1.05 -19.52
N ASN A 66 -6.00 0.42 -18.38
CA ASN A 66 -7.33 0.45 -17.76
C ASN A 66 -7.78 1.89 -17.43
N LEU A 67 -6.88 2.68 -16.84
CA LEU A 67 -7.18 4.07 -16.48
C LEU A 67 -7.35 4.93 -17.72
N PHE A 68 -6.52 4.74 -18.75
CA PHE A 68 -6.61 5.41 -20.04
C PHE A 68 -8.00 5.21 -20.66
N GLU A 69 -8.52 3.98 -20.64
CA GLU A 69 -9.85 3.68 -21.15
C GLU A 69 -10.95 4.50 -20.47
N VAL A 70 -10.89 4.56 -19.14
CA VAL A 70 -11.91 5.22 -18.33
C VAL A 70 -11.81 6.75 -18.43
N LEU A 71 -10.60 7.28 -18.52
CA LEU A 71 -10.35 8.72 -18.60
C LEU A 71 -10.60 9.30 -19.99
N PHE A 72 -10.54 8.49 -21.05
CA PHE A 72 -10.72 9.00 -22.41
C PHE A 72 -12.11 9.67 -22.58
N PRO A 73 -12.16 10.92 -23.06
CA PRO A 73 -13.39 11.69 -23.25
C PRO A 73 -14.23 11.23 -24.45
N LYS A 74 -14.76 10.00 -24.41
CA LYS A 74 -15.70 9.45 -25.40
C LYS A 74 -16.88 10.40 -25.70
N GLY A 75 -17.46 10.29 -26.90
CA GLY A 75 -18.65 11.02 -27.33
C GLY A 75 -19.85 10.75 -26.42
N SER A 76 -20.15 11.69 -25.53
CA SER A 76 -21.40 11.71 -24.74
C SER A 76 -22.45 12.58 -25.41
N ALA A 77 -23.73 12.46 -25.04
CA ALA A 77 -24.83 13.27 -25.58
C ALA A 77 -24.52 14.79 -25.59
N GLY A 78 -23.92 15.33 -24.52
CA GLY A 78 -23.51 16.74 -24.47
C GLY A 78 -22.30 17.13 -25.34
N ARG A 79 -21.61 16.16 -25.94
CA ARG A 79 -20.45 16.35 -26.83
C ARG A 79 -20.75 15.93 -28.28
N ALA A 80 -21.93 15.36 -28.54
CA ALA A 80 -22.36 14.92 -29.85
C ALA A 80 -22.28 16.00 -30.96
N PRO A 81 -22.56 17.30 -30.69
CA PRO A 81 -22.45 18.33 -31.73
C PRO A 81 -21.02 18.48 -32.29
N VAL A 82 -20.01 18.41 -31.42
CA VAL A 82 -18.58 18.50 -31.80
C VAL A 82 -18.21 17.34 -32.71
N TYR A 83 -18.67 16.14 -32.39
CA TYR A 83 -18.40 14.94 -33.17
C TYR A 83 -19.18 14.88 -34.50
N ALA A 84 -20.38 15.45 -34.55
CA ALA A 84 -21.14 15.59 -35.80
C ALA A 84 -20.51 16.61 -36.76
N GLU A 85 -19.79 17.61 -36.24
CA GLU A 85 -19.01 18.54 -37.06
C GLU A 85 -17.75 17.87 -37.63
N ILE A 86 -17.05 17.06 -36.83
CA ILE A 86 -15.88 16.28 -37.28
C ILE A 86 -16.24 15.32 -38.41
N GLN A 87 -17.36 14.59 -38.30
CA GLN A 87 -17.81 13.67 -39.36
C GLN A 87 -18.01 14.41 -40.69
N ARG A 88 -18.65 15.59 -40.66
CA ARG A 88 -18.84 16.44 -41.83
C ARG A 88 -17.51 16.96 -42.40
N GLN A 89 -16.56 17.34 -41.56
CA GLN A 89 -15.23 17.79 -42.01
C GLN A 89 -14.40 16.64 -42.61
N GLN A 90 -14.48 15.43 -42.06
CA GLN A 90 -13.77 14.26 -42.60
C GLN A 90 -14.31 13.83 -43.96
N GLU A 91 -15.62 13.93 -44.20
CA GLU A 91 -16.23 13.70 -45.52
C GLU A 91 -15.70 14.69 -46.57
N VAL A 92 -15.49 15.96 -46.20
CA VAL A 92 -14.96 17.00 -47.10
C VAL A 92 -13.43 16.88 -47.31
N THR A 93 -12.68 16.47 -46.28
CA THR A 93 -11.21 16.38 -46.34
C THR A 93 -10.72 15.12 -47.08
N ALA A 94 -11.57 14.10 -47.22
CA ALA A 94 -11.23 12.87 -47.96
C ALA A 94 -10.94 13.10 -49.46
N GLU A 95 -11.32 14.25 -50.02
CA GLU A 95 -11.09 14.60 -51.44
C GLU A 95 -9.75 15.28 -51.73
N HIS A 96 -8.96 15.67 -50.72
CA HIS A 96 -7.66 16.32 -50.92
C HIS A 96 -6.60 15.75 -49.97
N LYS A 97 -5.88 14.71 -50.42
CA LYS A 97 -4.61 14.29 -49.81
C LYS A 97 -3.45 14.62 -50.74
N SER A 98 -2.77 15.72 -50.46
CA SER A 98 -1.43 16.02 -50.99
C SER A 98 -0.37 15.43 -50.06
N THR A 99 0.62 14.80 -50.68
CA THR A 99 1.75 14.10 -50.05
C THR A 99 2.86 15.11 -49.77
N ASP A 100 3.09 15.46 -48.49
CA ASP A 100 4.32 16.17 -48.10
C ASP A 100 5.14 15.30 -47.16
N THR A 101 6.16 14.67 -47.72
CA THR A 101 7.22 13.95 -47.02
C THR A 101 8.37 14.91 -46.74
N THR A 102 8.46 15.45 -45.53
CA THR A 102 9.69 16.08 -45.03
C THR A 102 10.23 15.33 -43.82
N PHE A 103 11.47 14.87 -43.98
CA PHE A 103 12.23 14.01 -43.07
C PHE A 103 12.69 14.81 -41.83
N PHE A 104 12.52 14.20 -40.66
CA PHE A 104 13.06 14.53 -39.32
C PHE A 104 12.88 15.97 -38.79
N SER A 105 11.69 16.22 -38.24
CA SER A 105 11.43 17.26 -37.22
C SER A 105 11.18 16.56 -35.87
N GLU A 106 11.45 17.23 -34.74
CA GLU A 106 11.13 16.77 -33.36
C GLU A 106 9.65 16.32 -33.19
N LYS A 107 8.79 16.68 -34.14
CA LYS A 107 7.40 16.21 -34.28
C LYS A 107 7.25 14.70 -34.60
N ASN A 108 8.32 13.99 -34.97
CA ASN A 108 8.33 12.56 -35.28
C ASN A 108 8.73 11.66 -34.10
N LEU A 109 8.89 12.22 -32.89
CA LEU A 109 9.17 11.44 -31.68
C LEU A 109 8.01 10.53 -31.25
N LEU A 110 6.81 10.84 -31.74
CA LEU A 110 5.60 10.06 -31.49
C LEU A 110 5.02 9.55 -32.81
N PRO A 111 4.30 8.42 -32.78
CA PRO A 111 3.51 8.00 -33.93
C PRO A 111 2.49 9.08 -34.32
N PRO A 112 2.00 9.06 -35.57
CA PRO A 112 0.94 9.98 -35.98
C PRO A 112 -0.31 9.79 -35.10
N PRO A 113 -1.05 10.87 -34.80
CA PRO A 113 -2.30 10.77 -34.06
C PRO A 113 -3.30 9.91 -34.83
N GLN A 114 -4.06 9.07 -34.12
CA GLN A 114 -5.16 8.31 -34.74
C GLN A 114 -6.26 9.26 -35.22
N PRO A 115 -7.08 8.88 -36.22
CA PRO A 115 -8.23 9.68 -36.63
C PRO A 115 -9.16 9.98 -35.46
N GLU A 116 -9.61 11.22 -35.35
CA GLU A 116 -10.54 11.59 -34.29
C GLU A 116 -11.93 11.02 -34.60
N VAL A 117 -12.38 10.11 -33.74
CA VAL A 117 -13.70 9.48 -33.83
C VAL A 117 -14.39 9.49 -32.46
N PRO A 118 -15.73 9.43 -32.40
CA PRO A 118 -16.46 9.55 -31.13
C PRO A 118 -16.17 8.41 -30.14
N PHE A 119 -15.88 7.23 -30.68
CA PHE A 119 -15.59 6.00 -29.94
C PHE A 119 -14.39 5.29 -30.58
N PRO A 120 -13.15 5.71 -30.27
CA PRO A 120 -11.97 5.07 -30.82
C PRO A 120 -11.79 3.66 -30.26
N SER A 121 -11.12 2.81 -31.03
CA SER A 121 -10.61 1.52 -30.55
C SER A 121 -9.60 1.77 -29.43
N MET A 122 -9.90 1.33 -28.22
CA MET A 122 -9.05 1.55 -27.06
C MET A 122 -7.88 0.57 -27.04
N PRO A 123 -6.73 0.95 -26.45
CA PRO A 123 -5.61 0.04 -26.23
C PRO A 123 -6.04 -1.22 -25.49
N LEU A 124 -5.47 -2.38 -25.85
CA LEU A 124 -5.73 -3.63 -25.15
C LEU A 124 -5.33 -3.52 -23.68
N VAL A 125 -6.28 -3.83 -22.80
CA VAL A 125 -6.04 -3.97 -21.38
C VAL A 125 -5.62 -5.41 -21.12
N SER A 126 -4.37 -5.63 -20.72
CA SER A 126 -3.91 -6.91 -20.21
C SER A 126 -3.15 -6.74 -18.89
N SER A 127 -3.16 -7.80 -18.08
CA SER A 127 -2.44 -7.90 -16.81
C SER A 127 -0.97 -8.25 -16.98
N LEU A 128 -0.55 -8.60 -18.20
CA LEU A 128 0.85 -8.88 -18.51
C LEU A 128 1.66 -7.57 -18.57
N PRO A 129 2.91 -7.54 -18.11
CA PRO A 129 3.82 -6.44 -18.39
C PRO A 129 4.00 -6.23 -19.90
N GLY A 130 4.24 -4.98 -20.34
CA GLY A 130 4.60 -4.71 -21.74
C GLY A 130 3.44 -4.56 -22.73
N THR A 131 2.18 -4.49 -22.30
CA THR A 131 1.02 -4.42 -23.22
C THR A 131 1.04 -3.20 -24.15
N THR A 132 1.61 -2.08 -23.71
CA THR A 132 1.82 -0.89 -24.53
C THR A 132 3.29 -0.86 -24.96
N ALA A 133 3.59 -1.45 -26.13
CA ALA A 133 4.95 -1.50 -26.68
C ALA A 133 5.36 -0.19 -27.40
N SER A 134 4.41 0.65 -27.77
CA SER A 134 4.65 1.95 -28.42
C SER A 134 3.61 2.98 -27.96
N PRO A 135 3.92 4.29 -27.97
CA PRO A 135 2.96 5.32 -27.57
C PRO A 135 1.66 5.27 -28.38
N ILE A 136 0.51 5.45 -27.74
CA ILE A 136 -0.80 5.50 -28.43
C ILE A 136 -1.41 6.88 -28.23
N ARG A 137 -1.73 7.57 -29.32
CA ARG A 137 -2.30 8.93 -29.31
C ARG A 137 -3.75 8.90 -29.75
N LEU A 138 -4.66 9.29 -28.86
CA LEU A 138 -6.08 9.46 -29.17
C LEU A 138 -6.48 10.93 -29.05
N PRO A 139 -6.76 11.63 -30.17
CA PRO A 139 -7.27 12.99 -30.14
C PRO A 139 -8.73 13.04 -29.67
N PHE A 140 -9.14 14.22 -29.19
CA PHE A 140 -10.52 14.50 -28.79
C PHE A 140 -10.89 15.99 -28.91
N GLY A 141 -12.18 16.23 -29.09
CA GLY A 141 -12.82 17.54 -29.03
C GLY A 141 -12.54 18.45 -30.21
N ASN A 142 -12.36 17.91 -31.41
CA ASN A 142 -12.06 18.63 -32.65
C ASN A 142 -10.79 19.48 -32.50
N HIS A 143 -9.63 18.84 -32.44
CA HIS A 143 -8.33 19.49 -32.20
C HIS A 143 -8.17 20.15 -30.82
N LYS A 144 -9.10 19.91 -29.87
CA LYS A 144 -9.01 20.45 -28.52
C LYS A 144 -7.86 19.84 -27.72
N GLY A 145 -7.58 18.56 -27.90
CA GLY A 145 -6.47 17.89 -27.21
C GLY A 145 -6.30 16.44 -27.59
N GLU A 146 -5.33 15.80 -26.97
CA GLU A 146 -5.05 14.37 -27.14
C GLU A 146 -4.68 13.72 -25.80
N LEU A 147 -5.02 12.43 -25.69
CA LEU A 147 -4.58 11.58 -24.60
C LEU A 147 -3.54 10.59 -25.14
N ILE A 148 -2.36 10.57 -24.54
CA ILE A 148 -1.19 9.83 -25.00
C ILE A 148 -0.86 8.76 -23.96
N ASP A 149 -1.02 7.48 -24.34
CA ASP A 149 -0.62 6.34 -23.52
C ASP A 149 0.85 6.03 -23.78
N MET A 150 1.73 6.21 -22.80
CA MET A 150 3.14 5.86 -22.95
C MET A 150 3.39 4.39 -22.59
N PRO A 151 4.42 3.72 -23.14
CA PRO A 151 4.88 2.43 -22.64
C PRO A 151 5.11 2.46 -21.13
N GLY A 152 4.82 1.34 -20.47
CA GLY A 152 5.07 1.22 -19.05
C GLY A 152 6.57 1.27 -18.74
N LEU A 153 6.95 1.90 -17.63
CA LEU A 153 8.32 1.84 -17.14
C LEU A 153 8.60 0.48 -16.50
N GLU A 154 9.81 -0.02 -16.69
CA GLU A 154 10.24 -1.29 -16.10
C GLU A 154 10.21 -1.25 -14.57
N ARG A 155 9.97 -2.42 -13.96
CA ARG A 155 10.08 -2.63 -12.51
C ARG A 155 11.45 -3.21 -12.18
N GLY A 156 11.75 -3.38 -10.90
CA GLY A 156 13.02 -3.96 -10.47
C GLY A 156 13.32 -5.39 -10.98
N GLY A 157 12.37 -6.10 -11.61
CA GLY A 157 12.61 -7.42 -12.18
C GLY A 157 12.42 -8.59 -11.20
N LEU A 158 11.56 -8.43 -10.19
CA LEU A 158 11.25 -9.51 -9.23
C LEU A 158 10.71 -10.78 -9.92
N ASP A 159 10.05 -10.63 -11.07
CA ASP A 159 9.49 -11.69 -11.91
C ASP A 159 10.54 -12.63 -12.53
N GLN A 160 11.81 -12.22 -12.55
CA GLN A 160 12.94 -13.04 -13.01
C GLN A 160 13.23 -14.21 -12.06
N TYR A 161 12.85 -14.09 -10.77
CA TYR A 161 13.05 -15.10 -9.74
C TYR A 161 11.82 -16.00 -9.54
N VAL A 162 10.82 -15.85 -10.41
CA VAL A 162 9.55 -16.58 -10.36
C VAL A 162 9.42 -17.46 -11.59
N LYS A 163 8.85 -18.65 -11.41
CA LYS A 163 8.59 -19.59 -12.50
C LYS A 163 7.76 -18.89 -13.59
N PRO A 164 8.07 -19.09 -14.89
CA PRO A 164 7.36 -18.43 -15.98
C PRO A 164 5.82 -18.53 -15.89
N GLU A 165 5.31 -19.69 -15.50
CA GLU A 165 3.89 -20.00 -15.31
C GLU A 165 3.23 -19.20 -14.18
N ASP A 166 3.98 -18.87 -13.12
CA ASP A 166 3.47 -18.22 -11.90
C ASP A 166 3.70 -16.69 -11.92
N ARG A 167 4.33 -16.12 -12.97
CA ARG A 167 4.60 -14.68 -13.03
C ARG A 167 3.35 -13.81 -12.94
N THR A 168 2.21 -14.33 -13.42
CA THR A 168 0.94 -13.62 -13.33
C THR A 168 0.40 -13.52 -11.90
N ASP A 169 0.82 -14.42 -11.00
CA ASP A 169 0.43 -14.41 -9.59
C ASP A 169 1.06 -13.26 -8.82
N LEU A 170 2.12 -12.64 -9.33
CA LEU A 170 2.67 -11.39 -8.77
C LEU A 170 1.71 -10.21 -8.95
N VAL A 171 0.80 -10.29 -9.92
CA VAL A 171 -0.10 -9.19 -10.29
C VAL A 171 -1.41 -9.29 -9.53
N MET A 172 -1.71 -8.28 -8.73
CA MET A 172 -2.99 -8.20 -8.01
C MET A 172 -4.16 -7.90 -8.95
N VAL A 173 -4.78 -8.94 -9.51
CA VAL A 173 -5.96 -8.85 -10.40
C VAL A 173 -7.29 -8.70 -9.65
N HIS A 174 -7.33 -9.23 -8.43
CA HIS A 174 -8.49 -9.20 -7.54
C HIS A 174 -8.05 -8.75 -6.15
N ARG A 175 -9.02 -8.25 -5.38
CA ARG A 175 -8.81 -7.88 -3.98
C ARG A 175 -8.40 -9.14 -3.19
N PRO A 176 -7.23 -9.17 -2.54
CA PRO A 176 -6.79 -10.35 -1.81
C PRO A 176 -7.65 -10.59 -0.57
N THR A 177 -7.86 -11.87 -0.24
CA THR A 177 -8.44 -12.28 1.05
C THR A 177 -7.34 -12.23 2.09
N VAL A 178 -7.29 -11.15 2.84
CA VAL A 178 -6.26 -10.94 3.87
C VAL A 178 -6.56 -11.78 5.10
N VAL A 179 -5.59 -12.58 5.53
CA VAL A 179 -5.64 -13.40 6.74
C VAL A 179 -4.65 -12.85 7.76
N GLN A 180 -5.02 -12.91 9.03
CA GLN A 180 -4.11 -12.56 10.13
C GLN A 180 -3.18 -13.73 10.42
N HIS A 181 -1.88 -13.49 10.35
CA HIS A 181 -0.86 -14.42 10.81
C HIS A 181 -0.27 -13.96 12.14
N ILE A 182 -0.01 -14.93 13.04
CA ILE A 182 0.71 -14.72 14.30
C ILE A 182 2.08 -15.35 14.13
N ILE A 183 3.13 -14.55 14.27
CA ILE A 183 4.52 -14.96 14.15
C ILE A 183 5.14 -14.85 15.55
N LYS A 184 5.54 -15.99 16.12
CA LYS A 184 6.19 -16.08 17.43
C LYS A 184 7.71 -15.95 17.30
N PRO A 185 8.45 -15.76 18.41
CA PRO A 185 9.91 -15.88 18.39
C PRO A 185 10.35 -17.20 17.74
N GLY A 186 11.42 -17.15 16.94
CA GLY A 186 11.92 -18.31 16.18
C GLY A 186 11.03 -18.75 15.00
N GLN A 187 10.05 -17.95 14.57
CA GLN A 187 9.24 -18.21 13.38
C GLN A 187 9.42 -17.13 12.31
N SER A 188 9.18 -17.51 11.06
CA SER A 188 9.17 -16.59 9.91
C SER A 188 7.88 -16.75 9.10
N LEU A 189 7.50 -15.67 8.42
CA LEU A 189 6.45 -15.66 7.40
C LEU A 189 7.09 -15.78 6.01
N LEU A 190 6.68 -16.78 5.23
CA LEU A 190 7.01 -16.96 3.83
C LEU A 190 5.87 -16.46 2.95
N LEU A 191 6.21 -15.74 1.88
CA LEU A 191 5.30 -15.36 0.79
C LEU A 191 5.78 -16.02 -0.51
N GLY A 192 4.86 -16.61 -1.27
CA GLY A 192 5.18 -17.26 -2.55
C GLY A 192 6.19 -18.41 -2.41
N GLY A 193 6.09 -19.19 -1.33
CA GLY A 193 6.98 -20.32 -1.05
C GLY A 193 8.46 -19.97 -0.94
N GLY A 194 8.78 -18.75 -0.48
CA GLY A 194 10.16 -18.33 -0.19
C GLY A 194 10.62 -17.07 -0.94
N LEU A 195 9.82 -16.56 -1.89
CA LEU A 195 10.15 -15.33 -2.63
C LEU A 195 10.40 -14.13 -1.70
N VAL A 196 9.62 -14.01 -0.64
CA VAL A 196 9.86 -13.05 0.44
C VAL A 196 9.74 -13.77 1.77
N ARG A 197 10.76 -13.66 2.61
CA ARG A 197 10.73 -14.15 4.00
C ARG A 197 10.82 -12.97 4.95
N ILE A 198 9.89 -12.90 5.90
CA ILE A 198 9.85 -11.89 6.95
C ILE A 198 10.09 -12.58 8.29
N THR A 199 11.15 -12.18 8.99
CA THR A 199 11.58 -12.76 10.27
C THR A 199 11.57 -11.68 11.34
N PRO A 200 10.60 -11.72 12.28
CA PRO A 200 10.59 -10.81 13.42
C PRO A 200 11.82 -11.02 14.31
N LEU A 201 12.45 -9.92 14.73
CA LEU A 201 13.54 -9.92 15.71
C LEU A 201 12.93 -9.75 17.10
N LEU A 202 12.35 -10.83 17.62
CA LEU A 202 11.68 -10.86 18.92
C LEU A 202 12.60 -11.51 19.96
N ASP A 203 12.48 -11.07 21.22
CA ASP A 203 13.19 -11.66 22.34
C ASP A 203 12.64 -13.06 22.65
N GLU A 204 13.47 -14.09 22.54
CA GLU A 204 13.09 -15.47 22.87
C GLU A 204 12.78 -15.65 24.35
N ALA A 205 13.35 -14.80 25.23
CA ALA A 205 13.05 -14.80 26.66
C ALA A 205 11.66 -14.22 26.98
N ASP A 206 11.04 -13.48 26.06
CA ASP A 206 9.65 -13.01 26.18
C ASP A 206 8.75 -13.64 25.09
N PRO A 207 8.33 -14.91 25.26
CA PRO A 207 7.46 -15.59 24.30
C PRO A 207 6.05 -14.99 24.22
N SER A 208 5.72 -14.04 25.11
CA SER A 208 4.43 -13.36 25.08
C SER A 208 4.38 -12.23 24.03
N THR A 209 5.54 -11.75 23.59
CA THR A 209 5.64 -10.78 22.50
C THR A 209 5.58 -11.53 21.18
N THR A 210 4.55 -11.23 20.38
CA THR A 210 4.34 -11.84 19.05
C THR A 210 4.09 -10.75 18.02
N MET A 211 4.44 -11.03 16.78
CA MET A 211 4.18 -10.13 15.65
C MET A 211 2.97 -10.61 14.86
N LEU A 212 2.07 -9.68 14.57
CA LEU A 212 0.93 -9.91 13.70
C LEU A 212 1.28 -9.42 12.29
N ALA A 213 0.98 -10.24 11.29
CA ALA A 213 1.16 -9.89 9.89
C ALA A 213 -0.17 -9.98 9.13
N TYR A 214 -0.45 -8.97 8.30
CA TYR A 214 -1.59 -8.90 7.41
C TYR A 214 -1.09 -8.70 5.97
N PRO A 215 -0.93 -9.80 5.21
CA PRO A 215 -0.40 -9.75 3.85
C PRO A 215 -1.47 -9.22 2.88
N PHE A 216 -1.29 -8.01 2.37
CA PHE A 216 -2.06 -7.43 1.26
C PHE A 216 -1.32 -7.70 -0.06
N VAL A 217 -1.15 -8.99 -0.36
CA VAL A 217 -0.46 -9.51 -1.53
C VAL A 217 -1.28 -10.62 -2.18
N PRO A 218 -1.15 -10.86 -3.49
CA PRO A 218 -1.77 -12.01 -4.17
C PRO A 218 -1.09 -13.36 -3.89
N LEU A 219 0.04 -13.37 -3.16
CA LEU A 219 0.86 -14.57 -2.94
C LEU A 219 0.33 -15.44 -1.80
N LYS A 220 0.53 -16.76 -1.93
CA LYS A 220 0.31 -17.72 -0.83
C LYS A 220 1.24 -17.42 0.34
N THR A 221 0.71 -17.57 1.55
CA THR A 221 1.41 -17.23 2.79
C THR A 221 1.55 -18.45 3.70
N HIS A 222 2.70 -18.59 4.34
CA HIS A 222 2.96 -19.70 5.26
C HIS A 222 3.82 -19.25 6.43
N VAL A 223 3.46 -19.64 7.65
CA VAL A 223 4.28 -19.39 8.85
C VAL A 223 4.88 -20.70 9.31
N THR A 224 6.19 -20.73 9.51
CA THR A 224 6.94 -21.92 9.96
C THR A 224 8.11 -21.50 10.84
N SER A 225 8.86 -22.46 11.40
CA SER A 225 10.09 -22.13 12.14
C SER A 225 11.11 -21.45 11.24
N THR A 226 11.91 -20.53 11.79
CA THR A 226 12.92 -19.78 11.02
C THR A 226 13.87 -20.72 10.28
N GLU A 227 14.29 -21.81 10.93
CA GLU A 227 15.13 -22.84 10.31
C GLU A 227 14.47 -23.44 9.05
N LYS A 228 13.22 -23.90 9.14
CA LYS A 228 12.48 -24.46 8.00
C LYS A 228 12.23 -23.41 6.93
N ALA A 229 12.01 -22.16 7.33
CA ALA A 229 11.81 -21.05 6.42
C ALA A 229 13.08 -20.73 5.62
N CYS A 230 14.25 -20.76 6.25
CA CYS A 230 15.55 -20.62 5.60
C CYS A 230 15.78 -21.75 4.58
N SER A 231 15.66 -23.02 4.97
CA SER A 231 15.86 -24.14 4.05
C SER A 231 14.87 -24.14 2.89
N THR A 232 13.62 -23.73 3.12
CA THR A 232 12.61 -23.59 2.05
C THR A 232 12.99 -22.47 1.08
N GLN A 233 13.41 -21.31 1.59
CA GLN A 233 13.81 -20.17 0.77
C GLN A 233 15.09 -20.44 -0.04
N MET A 234 16.02 -21.22 0.51
CA MET A 234 17.25 -21.63 -0.17
C MET A 234 17.05 -22.82 -1.13
N GLN A 235 15.84 -23.38 -1.22
CA GLN A 235 15.50 -24.55 -2.06
C GLN A 235 16.33 -25.81 -1.73
N GLU A 236 16.79 -25.95 -0.48
CA GLU A 236 17.65 -27.07 -0.05
C GLU A 236 16.88 -28.35 0.27
N ARG A 237 15.56 -28.25 0.46
CA ARG A 237 14.68 -29.39 0.80
C ARG A 237 13.34 -29.24 0.09
N GLU A 238 12.73 -30.36 -0.27
CA GLU A 238 11.32 -30.39 -0.67
C GLU A 238 10.46 -29.90 0.51
N SER A 239 10.02 -28.66 0.41
CA SER A 239 9.06 -28.11 1.35
C SER A 239 7.66 -28.59 0.96
N GLY A 240 6.84 -28.99 1.93
CA GLY A 240 5.39 -29.18 1.72
C GLY A 240 4.63 -27.87 1.46
N VAL A 241 5.33 -26.79 1.11
CA VAL A 241 4.80 -25.46 0.82
C VAL A 241 4.87 -25.25 -0.68
N GLU A 242 3.75 -24.89 -1.29
CA GLU A 242 3.73 -24.53 -2.70
C GLU A 242 4.63 -23.31 -2.97
N SER A 243 5.54 -23.44 -3.94
CA SER A 243 6.54 -22.42 -4.26
C SER A 243 6.48 -22.00 -5.72
N ILE A 244 6.48 -20.68 -5.91
CA ILE A 244 6.54 -20.01 -7.21
C ILE A 244 7.98 -19.65 -7.61
N LEU A 245 8.98 -20.00 -6.77
CA LEU A 245 10.38 -19.69 -7.03
C LEU A 245 10.88 -20.40 -8.27
N ALA A 246 11.56 -19.67 -9.15
CA ALA A 246 12.33 -20.28 -10.23
C ALA A 246 13.44 -21.19 -9.67
N GLU A 247 13.88 -22.16 -10.46
CA GLU A 247 14.98 -23.04 -10.08
C GLU A 247 16.27 -22.22 -9.90
N GLY A 248 16.99 -22.47 -8.79
CA GLY A 248 18.23 -21.76 -8.46
C GLY A 248 18.03 -20.34 -7.89
N ALA A 249 16.79 -19.84 -7.80
CA ALA A 249 16.50 -18.53 -7.20
C ALA A 249 16.93 -18.44 -5.72
N GLY A 250 16.94 -19.57 -5.02
CA GLY A 250 17.37 -19.65 -3.61
C GLY A 250 18.80 -19.15 -3.36
N ASN A 251 19.71 -19.33 -4.33
CA ASN A 251 21.11 -18.90 -4.23
C ASN A 251 21.28 -17.37 -4.26
N CYS A 252 20.28 -16.66 -4.78
CA CYS A 252 20.30 -15.20 -4.84
C CYS A 252 19.64 -14.57 -3.60
N MET A 253 19.10 -15.36 -2.66
CA MET A 253 18.37 -14.81 -1.51
C MET A 253 19.34 -14.14 -0.54
N ALA A 254 19.06 -12.88 -0.22
CA ALA A 254 19.87 -12.10 0.71
C ALA A 254 18.98 -11.22 1.61
N SER A 255 19.55 -10.77 2.73
CA SER A 255 18.88 -9.81 3.60
C SER A 255 18.70 -8.49 2.86
N ALA A 256 17.47 -7.99 2.82
CA ALA A 256 17.12 -6.66 2.36
C ALA A 256 17.24 -5.60 3.46
N GLY A 257 17.70 -6.01 4.64
CA GLY A 257 17.89 -5.15 5.81
C GLY A 257 16.83 -5.35 6.89
N GLN A 258 17.04 -4.61 7.97
CA GLN A 258 16.18 -4.60 9.16
C GLN A 258 15.27 -3.38 9.14
N PHE A 259 13.99 -3.60 9.44
CA PHE A 259 12.94 -2.59 9.38
C PHE A 259 12.29 -2.42 10.76
N LYS A 260 12.25 -1.18 11.23
CA LYS A 260 11.73 -0.82 12.56
C LYS A 260 10.24 -0.48 12.51
N LEU A 261 9.43 -1.03 13.40
CA LEU A 261 8.02 -0.66 13.54
C LEU A 261 7.91 0.66 14.32
N GLN A 262 7.83 1.78 13.60
CA GLN A 262 7.86 3.12 14.20
C GLN A 262 6.48 3.78 14.37
N THR A 263 5.43 3.25 13.71
CA THR A 263 4.11 3.90 13.74
C THR A 263 3.34 3.46 14.99
N ASP A 264 3.05 4.38 15.93
CA ASP A 264 2.17 4.07 17.06
C ASP A 264 0.70 3.96 16.59
N VAL A 265 0.16 2.74 16.63
CA VAL A 265 -1.24 2.40 16.30
C VAL A 265 -2.03 1.98 17.54
N THR A 266 -1.55 2.31 18.74
CA THR A 266 -2.21 1.95 20.01
C THR A 266 -3.65 2.45 20.05
N LYS A 267 -3.93 3.65 19.52
CA LYS A 267 -5.27 4.24 19.53
C LYS A 267 -6.29 3.39 18.74
N SER A 268 -5.91 2.87 17.57
CA SER A 268 -6.81 2.07 16.74
C SER A 268 -6.92 0.62 17.25
N ARG A 269 -5.82 0.07 17.76
CA ARG A 269 -5.74 -1.32 18.24
C ARG A 269 -6.33 -1.51 19.64
N ALA A 270 -6.20 -0.52 20.53
CA ALA A 270 -6.80 -0.51 21.88
C ALA A 270 -8.16 0.21 21.94
N GLY A 271 -8.82 0.42 20.78
CA GLY A 271 -10.03 1.24 20.68
C GLY A 271 -11.18 0.79 21.60
N SER A 272 -11.31 -0.50 21.91
CA SER A 272 -12.30 -1.00 22.89
C SER A 272 -12.02 -0.51 24.30
N MET A 273 -10.76 -0.53 24.74
CA MET A 273 -10.34 -0.07 26.07
C MET A 273 -10.47 1.46 26.20
N ILE A 274 -10.14 2.19 25.12
CA ILE A 274 -10.29 3.65 25.09
C ILE A 274 -11.76 4.04 25.16
N ARG A 275 -12.64 3.34 24.44
CA ARG A 275 -14.11 3.54 24.56
C ARG A 275 -14.64 3.20 25.95
N ALA A 276 -13.94 2.35 26.71
CA ALA A 276 -14.25 2.06 28.10
C ALA A 276 -13.67 3.11 29.09
N GLY A 277 -13.09 4.21 28.59
CA GLY A 277 -12.59 5.32 29.42
C GLY A 277 -11.12 5.21 29.84
N VAL A 278 -10.38 4.22 29.35
CA VAL A 278 -8.95 4.07 29.69
C VAL A 278 -8.12 5.07 28.89
N ASN A 279 -7.32 5.89 29.59
CA ASN A 279 -6.36 6.78 28.94
C ASN A 279 -5.22 5.96 28.29
N ILE A 280 -4.91 6.26 27.02
CA ILE A 280 -3.85 5.65 26.22
C ILE A 280 -2.50 5.69 26.95
N GLU A 281 -2.19 6.78 27.64
CA GLU A 281 -0.92 6.95 28.35
C GLU A 281 -0.77 5.99 29.54
N LYS A 282 -1.90 5.57 30.14
CA LYS A 282 -1.94 4.63 31.26
C LYS A 282 -1.92 3.16 30.83
N LEU A 283 -2.03 2.87 29.53
CA LEU A 283 -1.95 1.50 29.05
C LEU A 283 -0.57 0.90 29.37
N PRO A 284 -0.50 -0.36 29.84
CA PRO A 284 0.76 -1.02 30.17
C PRO A 284 1.52 -1.48 28.92
N PHE A 285 1.07 -1.09 27.73
CA PHE A 285 1.68 -1.44 26.45
C PHE A 285 1.51 -0.31 25.44
N ARG A 286 2.31 -0.37 24.38
CA ARG A 286 2.14 0.37 23.12
C ARG A 286 2.02 -0.63 21.99
N VAL A 287 1.31 -0.28 20.92
CA VAL A 287 1.23 -1.10 19.72
C VAL A 287 1.87 -0.33 18.58
N TYR A 288 2.94 -0.89 18.02
CA TYR A 288 3.66 -0.31 16.90
C TYR A 288 3.37 -1.08 15.62
N ALA A 289 3.46 -0.38 14.49
CA ALA A 289 3.22 -0.97 13.18
C ALA A 289 4.09 -0.34 12.09
N THR A 290 4.22 -1.08 10.99
CA THR A 290 4.79 -0.60 9.72
C THR A 290 4.20 -1.37 8.56
N ASP A 291 4.22 -0.78 7.36
CA ASP A 291 3.97 -1.54 6.13
C ASP A 291 5.31 -1.87 5.47
N ILE A 292 5.53 -3.15 5.15
CA ILE A 292 6.63 -3.61 4.30
C ILE A 292 6.08 -3.70 2.87
N LEU A 293 6.60 -2.85 1.99
CA LEU A 293 6.22 -2.76 0.58
C LEU A 293 6.99 -3.81 -0.22
N ILE A 294 6.31 -4.49 -1.13
CA ILE A 294 6.92 -5.44 -2.08
C ILE A 294 6.63 -4.90 -3.49
N GLU A 295 7.68 -4.55 -4.21
CA GLU A 295 7.57 -3.85 -5.49
C GLU A 295 6.69 -4.64 -6.48
N GLY A 296 5.63 -3.99 -6.96
CA GLY A 296 4.75 -4.58 -7.98
C GLY A 296 3.80 -5.66 -7.49
N VAL A 297 3.93 -6.09 -6.23
CA VAL A 297 3.12 -7.18 -5.65
C VAL A 297 2.09 -6.65 -4.66
N GLY A 298 2.51 -5.79 -3.71
CA GLY A 298 1.64 -5.32 -2.64
C GLY A 298 2.40 -4.90 -1.39
N TRP A 299 1.84 -5.16 -0.21
CA TRP A 299 2.52 -4.89 1.05
C TRP A 299 2.08 -5.86 2.14
N VAL A 300 2.88 -5.98 3.20
CA VAL A 300 2.50 -6.67 4.45
C VAL A 300 2.42 -5.63 5.55
N GLU A 301 1.25 -5.48 6.17
CA GLU A 301 1.09 -4.68 7.39
C GLU A 301 1.57 -5.52 8.58
N LEU A 302 2.62 -5.06 9.27
CA LEU A 302 3.20 -5.70 10.45
C LEU A 302 2.84 -4.90 11.69
N VAL A 303 2.43 -5.60 12.75
CA VAL A 303 1.97 -5.00 14.01
C VAL A 303 2.53 -5.77 15.19
N CYS A 304 3.10 -5.08 16.17
CA CYS A 304 3.66 -5.67 17.37
C CYS A 304 3.22 -4.88 18.61
N GLN A 305 2.74 -5.60 19.62
CA GLN A 305 2.43 -5.01 20.93
C GLN A 305 3.63 -5.14 21.84
N VAL A 306 4.14 -4.01 22.32
CA VAL A 306 5.29 -3.94 23.24
C VAL A 306 4.80 -3.52 24.62
N ARG A 307 5.12 -4.32 25.63
CA ARG A 307 4.84 -3.95 27.03
C ARG A 307 5.75 -2.79 27.44
N LYS A 308 5.19 -1.83 28.17
CA LYS A 308 6.01 -0.86 28.89
C LYS A 308 6.71 -1.65 30.00
N SER A 309 8.01 -1.87 29.87
CA SER A 309 8.78 -2.50 30.94
C SER A 309 8.50 -1.74 32.25
N ARG A 310 8.00 -2.44 33.27
CA ARG A 310 8.13 -1.95 34.65
C ARG A 310 9.62 -2.06 34.93
N ARG A 311 10.32 -0.92 34.90
CA ARG A 311 11.76 -0.80 35.19
C ARG A 311 12.18 -1.86 36.21
N LEU A 312 12.95 -2.87 35.78
CA LEU A 312 13.85 -3.54 36.71
C LEU A 312 14.79 -2.44 37.26
N HIS A 313 14.98 -2.47 38.57
CA HIS A 313 15.80 -1.58 39.39
C HIS A 313 16.89 -0.79 38.65
N GLN A 314 16.85 0.54 38.80
CA GLN A 314 18.05 1.38 38.68
C GLN A 314 19.02 0.99 39.81
N PRO A 315 20.28 0.60 39.54
CA PRO A 315 21.38 0.90 40.44
C PRO A 315 21.61 2.43 40.39
N GLY A 316 21.80 3.04 41.57
CA GLY A 316 21.90 4.49 41.75
C GLY A 316 23.07 5.17 41.02
N PRO A 317 23.08 6.51 40.98
CA PRO A 317 24.08 7.27 40.25
C PRO A 317 25.44 7.14 40.93
N LEU A 318 26.44 6.64 40.18
CA LEU A 318 27.84 6.80 40.52
C LEU A 318 28.32 8.17 40.03
N ALA A 319 29.14 8.78 40.88
CA ALA A 319 29.51 10.18 40.92
C ALA A 319 30.17 10.71 39.63
N GLU A 320 29.90 11.99 39.39
CA GLU A 320 30.63 12.86 38.48
C GLU A 320 32.11 12.92 38.88
N ASP A 321 33.01 12.81 37.90
CA ASP A 321 34.32 13.43 38.03
C ASP A 321 34.69 14.15 36.74
N SER A 322 35.16 15.37 36.94
CA SER A 322 35.37 16.41 35.95
C SER A 322 36.77 16.30 35.34
N THR A 323 36.94 16.66 34.06
CA THR A 323 37.99 17.58 33.56
C THR A 323 37.95 17.67 32.02
N GLY A 324 37.86 18.90 31.49
CA GLY A 324 38.12 19.22 30.08
C GLY A 324 39.64 19.21 29.76
N PRO A 325 40.08 19.64 28.56
CA PRO A 325 39.77 20.98 28.05
C PRO A 325 39.51 21.12 26.54
N ASP A 326 39.09 22.35 26.20
CA ASP A 326 38.78 22.92 24.89
C ASP A 326 39.82 22.69 23.78
N SER A 327 39.32 22.52 22.54
CA SER A 327 40.02 23.01 21.36
C SER A 327 39.03 23.45 20.28
N THR A 328 39.15 24.72 19.93
CA THR A 328 38.50 25.42 18.83
C THR A 328 39.00 24.91 17.48
N GLY A 329 38.08 24.59 16.56
CA GLY A 329 38.38 24.32 15.16
C GLY A 329 37.19 24.66 14.29
N SER A 330 37.22 25.86 13.70
CA SER A 330 36.33 26.26 12.61
C SER A 330 36.81 25.60 11.32
N ASP A 331 35.98 24.80 10.66
CA ASP A 331 36.21 24.45 9.26
C ASP A 331 34.88 24.35 8.50
N VAL A 332 34.76 25.23 7.51
CA VAL A 332 33.70 25.32 6.52
C VAL A 332 34.10 24.42 5.33
N PRO A 333 33.25 23.51 4.84
CA PRO A 333 33.54 22.85 3.58
C PRO A 333 33.09 23.72 2.39
N SER A 334 34.08 24.12 1.61
CA SER A 334 33.98 24.81 0.32
C SER A 334 33.23 24.00 -0.75
N ALA A 335 32.64 24.71 -1.69
CA ALA A 335 31.79 24.19 -2.76
C ALA A 335 32.60 23.86 -4.02
N GLU A 336 33.16 22.66 -4.11
CA GLU A 336 33.74 22.12 -5.35
C GLU A 336 33.49 20.60 -5.42
N GLY A 337 32.47 20.21 -6.19
CA GLY A 337 32.11 18.80 -6.36
C GLY A 337 30.71 18.58 -6.93
N LEU A 338 30.32 19.36 -7.95
CA LEU A 338 29.08 19.12 -8.70
C LEU A 338 29.37 18.26 -9.93
N SER A 339 29.56 16.96 -9.72
CA SER A 339 29.34 15.96 -10.77
C SER A 339 27.85 15.60 -10.77
N ILE A 340 27.17 15.86 -11.88
CA ILE A 340 25.78 15.45 -12.09
C ILE A 340 25.80 13.95 -12.35
N ASP A 341 25.80 13.17 -11.27
CA ASP A 341 25.48 11.76 -11.35
C ASP A 341 23.97 11.62 -11.60
N THR A 342 23.63 10.81 -12.59
CA THR A 342 22.26 10.49 -12.99
C THR A 342 21.59 9.73 -11.84
N SER A 343 21.04 10.48 -10.85
CA SER A 343 20.37 9.88 -9.70
C SER A 343 19.12 9.16 -10.18
N THR A 344 19.25 7.85 -10.38
CA THR A 344 18.11 6.96 -10.47
C THR A 344 17.38 7.09 -9.14
N PHE A 345 16.24 7.78 -9.15
CA PHE A 345 15.36 7.92 -8.00
C PHE A 345 15.07 6.52 -7.42
N THR A 346 15.71 6.21 -6.30
CA THR A 346 15.47 5.01 -5.51
C THR A 346 14.56 5.45 -4.35
N PRO A 347 13.24 5.18 -4.40
CA PRO A 347 12.28 5.71 -3.43
C PRO A 347 12.46 5.18 -1.99
N PHE A 348 13.44 4.32 -1.74
CA PHE A 348 13.62 3.61 -0.47
C PHE A 348 15.11 3.43 -0.19
N SER A 349 15.83 4.51 0.12
CA SER A 349 17.08 4.39 0.86
C SER A 349 16.77 4.27 2.35
N SER A 350 17.49 3.37 3.02
CA SER A 350 17.54 3.30 4.47
C SER A 350 17.97 4.67 5.00
N ILE A 351 17.16 5.23 5.89
CA ILE A 351 17.52 6.43 6.64
C ILE A 351 18.77 6.08 7.43
N GLN A 352 19.93 6.57 7.00
CA GLN A 352 21.11 6.64 7.86
C GLN A 352 20.77 7.63 8.97
N THR A 353 20.44 7.10 10.14
CA THR A 353 20.32 7.88 11.36
C THR A 353 21.72 8.32 11.76
N GLY A 354 21.99 9.62 11.69
CA GLY A 354 23.07 10.24 12.44
C GLY A 354 22.93 9.87 13.92
N GLU A 355 24.06 9.61 14.55
CA GLU A 355 24.19 9.27 15.96
C GLU A 355 23.69 10.44 16.81
N ASP A 356 22.46 10.34 17.29
CA ASP A 356 21.97 11.13 18.42
C ASP A 356 21.94 10.21 19.65
N SER A 357 22.94 10.38 20.50
CA SER A 357 23.05 9.75 21.81
C SER A 357 21.97 10.30 22.76
N GLY A 358 20.80 9.67 22.70
CA GLY A 358 19.70 9.79 23.66
C GLY A 358 18.85 8.52 23.59
N LEU A 359 18.40 7.99 24.74
CA LEU A 359 17.65 6.73 24.90
C LEU A 359 16.47 6.62 23.91
N SER A 360 16.77 6.16 22.70
CA SER A 360 15.79 5.96 21.65
C SER A 360 14.89 4.80 22.06
N PRO A 361 13.55 4.93 21.95
CA PRO A 361 12.66 3.81 22.22
C PRO A 361 13.06 2.64 21.30
N ARG A 362 13.39 1.48 21.91
CA ARG A 362 13.71 0.26 21.18
C ARG A 362 12.43 -0.23 20.49
N PHE A 363 12.25 0.16 19.23
CA PHE A 363 11.12 -0.27 18.42
C PHE A 363 11.25 -1.75 18.07
N PRO A 364 10.14 -2.49 17.91
CA PRO A 364 10.19 -3.84 17.36
C PRO A 364 10.78 -3.82 15.96
N GLU A 365 11.56 -4.84 15.62
CA GLU A 365 12.26 -4.92 14.34
C GLU A 365 11.96 -6.23 13.63
N VAL A 366 12.14 -6.22 12.32
CA VAL A 366 11.95 -7.37 11.44
C VAL A 366 13.07 -7.36 10.42
N GLU A 367 13.61 -8.53 10.13
CA GLU A 367 14.51 -8.70 9.01
C GLU A 367 13.75 -9.30 7.83
N VAL A 368 13.97 -8.75 6.63
CA VAL A 368 13.31 -9.19 5.41
C VAL A 368 14.35 -9.75 4.46
N PHE A 369 14.06 -10.90 3.84
CA PHE A 369 14.94 -11.56 2.90
C PHE A 369 14.24 -11.75 1.57
N THR A 370 14.91 -11.33 0.50
CA THR A 370 14.40 -11.31 -0.88
C THR A 370 15.55 -11.57 -1.86
N PRO A 371 15.26 -11.80 -3.16
CA PRO A 371 16.30 -11.91 -4.16
C PRO A 371 17.20 -10.66 -4.17
N ASN A 372 18.50 -10.89 -3.98
CA ASN A 372 19.57 -9.91 -3.87
C ASN A 372 19.36 -8.83 -2.80
N GLY A 373 18.47 -9.04 -1.83
CA GLY A 373 18.10 -8.03 -0.84
C GLY A 373 17.39 -6.81 -1.44
N LYS A 374 16.76 -6.95 -2.61
CA LYS A 374 16.08 -5.86 -3.33
C LYS A 374 14.55 -6.02 -3.29
N PHE A 375 13.83 -5.13 -3.98
CA PHE A 375 12.38 -5.19 -4.23
C PHE A 375 11.47 -4.92 -3.02
N VAL A 376 12.05 -4.51 -1.90
CA VAL A 376 11.28 -4.15 -0.71
C VAL A 376 11.55 -2.72 -0.27
N GLY A 377 10.57 -2.14 0.39
CA GLY A 377 10.66 -0.82 0.99
C GLY A 377 9.80 -0.73 2.24
N GLN A 378 9.88 0.39 2.93
CA GLN A 378 9.12 0.63 4.14
C GLN A 378 8.31 1.91 4.02
N ARG A 379 7.09 1.91 4.57
CA ARG A 379 6.34 3.14 4.83
C ARG A 379 5.62 3.08 6.17
N THR A 380 5.16 4.25 6.62
CA THR A 380 4.23 4.38 7.73
C THR A 380 3.00 3.50 7.52
N CYS A 381 2.57 2.79 8.57
CA CYS A 381 1.45 1.86 8.50
C CYS A 381 0.16 2.57 8.08
N LEU A 382 -0.53 2.04 7.07
CA LEU A 382 -1.84 2.55 6.67
C LEU A 382 -2.96 2.15 7.64
N ASP A 383 -2.78 1.11 8.45
CA ASP A 383 -3.76 0.55 9.41
C ASP A 383 -5.07 0.13 8.72
N VAL A 384 -4.94 -0.40 7.50
CA VAL A 384 -6.07 -0.76 6.62
C VAL A 384 -6.83 -1.94 7.21
N TRP A 385 -6.11 -2.92 7.77
CA TRP A 385 -6.76 -4.09 8.35
C TRP A 385 -7.76 -3.68 9.42
N GLN A 386 -7.37 -2.78 10.32
CA GLN A 386 -8.23 -2.40 11.42
C GLN A 386 -9.40 -1.55 10.97
N MET A 387 -9.18 -0.61 10.04
CA MET A 387 -10.27 0.15 9.40
C MET A 387 -11.29 -0.78 8.71
N TRP A 388 -10.81 -1.79 7.99
CA TRP A 388 -11.69 -2.77 7.36
C TRP A 388 -12.46 -3.57 8.41
N ASN A 389 -11.76 -4.17 9.38
CA ASN A 389 -12.37 -5.10 10.31
C ASN A 389 -13.44 -4.40 11.18
N MET A 390 -13.20 -3.14 11.55
CA MET A 390 -14.19 -2.29 12.21
C MET A 390 -15.34 -1.85 11.29
N GLY A 391 -15.11 -1.77 9.98
CA GLY A 391 -16.09 -1.41 8.96
C GLY A 391 -16.99 -2.56 8.49
N LYS A 392 -16.73 -3.80 8.90
CA LYS A 392 -17.67 -4.91 8.67
C LYS A 392 -18.96 -4.62 9.45
N PRO A 393 -20.15 -4.63 8.81
CA PRO A 393 -21.39 -4.54 9.55
C PRO A 393 -21.41 -5.69 10.56
N GLN A 394 -21.43 -5.34 11.84
CA GLN A 394 -21.62 -6.35 12.88
C GLN A 394 -22.95 -7.04 12.58
N PRO A 395 -23.01 -8.38 12.57
CA PRO A 395 -24.30 -9.05 12.49
C PRO A 395 -25.17 -8.47 13.60
N LYS A 396 -26.34 -7.91 13.24
CA LYS A 396 -27.30 -7.42 14.24
C LYS A 396 -27.47 -8.56 15.23
N ARG A 397 -26.98 -8.39 16.46
CA ARG A 397 -27.17 -9.37 17.53
C ARG A 397 -28.66 -9.72 17.50
N ALA A 398 -28.99 -10.98 17.24
CA ALA A 398 -30.38 -11.43 17.31
C ALA A 398 -30.92 -10.94 18.65
N ALA A 399 -32.02 -10.18 18.60
CA ALA A 399 -32.61 -9.59 19.78
C ALA A 399 -32.70 -10.67 20.86
N ARG A 400 -32.07 -10.42 22.02
CA ARG A 400 -32.00 -11.39 23.11
C ARG A 400 -33.41 -11.92 23.33
N PRO A 401 -33.66 -13.25 23.24
CA PRO A 401 -35.01 -13.78 23.34
C PRO A 401 -35.64 -13.24 24.63
N ARG A 402 -36.85 -12.67 24.47
CA ARG A 402 -37.59 -12.06 25.59
C ARG A 402 -37.59 -13.04 26.75
N LYS A 403 -37.22 -12.58 27.95
CA LYS A 403 -37.29 -13.41 29.16
C LYS A 403 -38.68 -14.06 29.23
N PRO A 404 -38.79 -15.39 29.38
CA PRO A 404 -40.08 -16.05 29.44
C PRO A 404 -40.89 -15.50 30.61
N MET A 405 -42.01 -14.84 30.32
CA MET A 405 -42.85 -14.17 31.32
C MET A 405 -43.70 -15.15 32.16
N SER A 406 -43.57 -16.47 31.97
CA SER A 406 -44.38 -17.45 32.72
C SER A 406 -44.08 -17.41 34.22
N GLY A 407 -42.81 -17.30 34.60
CA GLY A 407 -42.41 -17.19 36.02
C GLY A 407 -42.87 -15.88 36.66
N ALA A 408 -42.77 -14.76 35.93
CA ALA A 408 -43.24 -13.46 36.39
C ALA A 408 -44.77 -13.42 36.55
N LYS A 409 -45.52 -13.94 35.57
CA LYS A 409 -46.99 -14.05 35.65
C LYS A 409 -47.45 -14.99 36.77
N LYS A 410 -46.73 -16.09 37.03
CA LYS A 410 -47.05 -17.00 38.15
C LYS A 410 -46.86 -16.31 39.50
N ARG A 411 -45.77 -15.55 39.67
CA ARG A 411 -45.51 -14.75 40.88
C ARG A 411 -46.55 -13.65 41.08
N GLU A 412 -46.93 -12.95 40.01
CA GLU A 412 -47.99 -11.93 40.03
C GLU A 412 -49.35 -12.52 40.44
N LYS A 413 -49.71 -13.69 39.90
CA LYS A 413 -50.96 -14.38 40.25
C LYS A 413 -50.98 -14.85 41.71
N LEU A 414 -49.85 -15.34 42.22
CA LEU A 414 -49.68 -15.67 43.64
C LEU A 414 -49.82 -14.44 44.53
N ARG A 415 -49.24 -13.31 44.14
CA ARG A 415 -49.34 -12.04 44.87
C ARG A 415 -50.77 -11.52 44.91
N ARG A 416 -51.50 -11.57 43.78
CA ARG A 416 -52.92 -11.20 43.73
C ARG A 416 -53.81 -12.13 44.57
N ARG A 417 -53.54 -13.44 44.58
CA ARG A 417 -54.26 -14.38 45.45
C ARG A 417 -54.00 -14.12 46.93
N ALA A 418 -52.76 -13.79 47.30
CA ALA A 418 -52.42 -13.43 48.66
C ALA A 418 -53.18 -12.17 49.11
N VAL A 419 -53.22 -11.12 48.28
CA VAL A 419 -53.95 -9.87 48.57
C VAL A 419 -55.47 -10.09 48.68
N LEU A 420 -56.05 -10.96 47.83
CA LEU A 420 -57.47 -11.30 47.91
C LEU A 420 -57.81 -12.13 49.16
N ALA A 421 -56.89 -12.99 49.62
CA ALA A 421 -57.08 -13.76 50.84
C ALA A 421 -57.02 -12.86 52.08
N THR A 422 -56.15 -11.84 52.11
CA THR A 422 -56.11 -10.88 53.22
C THR A 422 -57.37 -10.01 53.31
N ASN A 423 -58.01 -9.71 52.17
CA ASN A 423 -59.23 -8.88 52.12
C ASN A 423 -60.52 -9.67 52.41
N GLN A 424 -60.48 -11.00 52.51
CA GLN A 424 -61.64 -11.82 52.90
C GLN A 424 -61.63 -12.22 54.39
N SER A 425 -60.56 -11.88 55.11
CA SER A 425 -60.40 -12.13 56.55
C SER A 425 -60.43 -10.84 57.38
N SER A 426 -61.12 -9.81 56.90
CA SER A 426 -61.36 -8.53 57.60
C SER A 426 -62.84 -8.22 57.65
#